data_AF-A0A8H9WT27-F1
#
_entry.id   AF-A0A8H9WT27-F1
#
_cell.length_a   1.000
_cell.length_b   1.000
_cell.length_c   1.000
_cell.angle_alpha   90.00
_cell.angle_beta   90.00
_cell.angle_gamma   90.00
#
_symmetry.space_group_name_H-M   'P 1'
#
loop_
_entity.id
_entity.type
_entity.pdbx_description
1 polymer ?
#
loop_
_entity_poly.entity_id
_entity_poly.type
_entity_poly.pdbx_seq_one_letter_code
_entity_poly.pdbx_strand_id
1 'polypeptide(L)'
;MSKYELPDLPSDKELGLTAEEIKELEAEFGDTGPEMSPEEMAALLGEEPPAPAPTSDKPSAKQTAAAGTDVGQPSKRELRAAERALKKAEDEAAKASRARAKQEKEAAKDKAKQKKKAASGDDEAAESEEAAPEAIEEGPRSKWRGLATAAILLAACIFASSRTGQPRPVPANAGEAEFSSARAMGTLVEIARAPHPTGSPEHARVRAYLIDRLTALGLAPEIQTTTSVIQRGSYVQSATVRNVVARIAGAASTGAVLVTAHYDSRELALGAADDGSGVVSILEALRAMQASEPLQNDLIVLFTDAEELGLLGARAFVNEHPWMADVRLALSLEMRGGGGPSIMFETGQENGWIVRAYRAADPTAYGNS
;
A
#
# COMPACT_ATOMS: atom_id res chain seq x y z
N MET A 1 -15.31 21.68 6.06
CA MET A 1 -15.23 20.28 6.52
C MET A 1 -16.63 19.82 6.86
N SER A 2 -17.33 19.23 5.89
CA SER A 2 -18.61 18.54 6.15
C SER A 2 -18.25 17.12 6.57
N LYS A 3 -18.78 16.69 7.73
CA LYS A 3 -18.71 15.30 8.17
C LYS A 3 -19.60 14.50 7.22
N TYR A 4 -19.00 13.62 6.43
CA TYR A 4 -19.75 12.57 5.75
C TYR A 4 -20.28 11.61 6.82
N GLU A 5 -21.60 11.52 6.96
CA GLU A 5 -22.23 10.41 7.68
C GLU A 5 -22.16 9.19 6.76
N LEU A 6 -21.47 8.15 7.23
CA LEU A 6 -21.44 6.85 6.54
C LEU A 6 -22.87 6.26 6.52
N PRO A 7 -23.26 5.57 5.44
CA PRO A 7 -24.56 4.90 5.40
C PRO A 7 -24.63 3.78 6.44
N ASP A 8 -25.83 3.53 6.99
CA ASP A 8 -26.08 2.40 7.90
C ASP A 8 -25.68 1.09 7.20
N LEU A 9 -24.71 0.40 7.79
CA LEU A 9 -24.25 -0.91 7.33
C LEU A 9 -25.33 -1.97 7.61
N PRO A 10 -25.47 -2.99 6.75
CA PRO A 10 -26.36 -4.11 7.02
C PRO A 10 -25.93 -4.83 8.30
N SER A 11 -26.89 -5.06 9.18
CA SER A 11 -26.70 -5.81 10.42
C SER A 11 -26.25 -7.26 10.14
N ASP A 12 -25.59 -7.90 11.11
CA ASP A 12 -25.18 -9.30 10.99
C ASP A 12 -26.36 -10.24 10.68
N LYS A 13 -27.56 -9.85 11.13
CA LYS A 13 -28.82 -10.52 10.83
C LYS A 13 -29.23 -10.39 9.35
N GLU A 14 -28.98 -9.24 8.73
CA GLU A 14 -29.19 -9.02 7.29
C GLU A 14 -28.14 -9.73 6.44
N LEU A 15 -26.96 -10.03 7.01
CA LEU A 15 -25.91 -10.85 6.40
C LEU A 15 -26.10 -12.36 6.62
N GLY A 16 -27.14 -12.77 7.35
CA GLY A 16 -27.49 -14.18 7.57
C GLY A 16 -26.55 -14.92 8.53
N LEU A 17 -25.79 -14.21 9.36
CA LEU A 17 -24.84 -14.79 10.33
C LEU A 17 -25.55 -15.21 11.62
N THR A 18 -25.17 -16.37 12.14
CA THR A 18 -25.65 -16.87 13.43
C THR A 18 -24.84 -16.29 14.59
N ALA A 19 -25.42 -16.28 15.80
CA ALA A 19 -24.73 -15.76 16.98
C ALA A 19 -23.48 -16.57 17.34
N GLU A 20 -23.51 -17.87 17.06
CA GLU A 20 -22.38 -18.78 17.22
C GLU A 20 -21.23 -18.44 16.26
N GLU A 21 -21.52 -18.14 14.99
CA GLU A 21 -20.51 -17.72 14.01
C GLU A 21 -19.88 -16.37 14.38
N ILE A 22 -20.68 -15.41 14.87
CA ILE A 22 -20.18 -14.11 15.32
C ILE A 22 -19.18 -14.29 16.48
N LYS A 23 -19.52 -15.13 17.45
CA LYS A 23 -18.69 -15.37 18.64
C LYS A 23 -17.38 -16.10 18.31
N GLU A 24 -17.40 -17.01 17.34
CA GLU A 24 -16.20 -17.69 16.85
C GLU A 24 -15.26 -16.71 16.11
N LEU A 25 -15.84 -15.79 15.36
CA LEU A 25 -15.10 -14.74 14.63
C LEU A 25 -14.51 -13.67 15.54
N GLU A 26 -15.23 -13.21 16.55
CA GLU A 26 -14.70 -12.28 17.56
C GLU A 26 -13.55 -12.90 18.36
N ALA A 27 -13.56 -14.22 18.58
CA ALA A 27 -12.47 -14.93 19.23
C ALA A 27 -11.23 -15.10 18.31
N GLU A 28 -11.42 -15.17 16.99
CA GLU A 28 -10.34 -15.34 16.01
C GLU A 28 -9.71 -14.00 15.57
N PHE A 29 -10.50 -12.92 15.52
CA PHE A 29 -10.09 -11.62 14.96
C PHE A 29 -10.38 -10.41 15.86
N GLY A 30 -10.86 -10.62 17.09
CA GLY A 30 -11.10 -9.54 18.04
C GLY A 30 -9.82 -8.78 18.31
N ASP A 31 -9.86 -7.47 18.08
CA ASP A 31 -8.77 -6.54 18.38
C ASP A 31 -8.56 -6.47 19.90
N THR A 32 -7.72 -7.37 20.38
CA THR A 32 -7.26 -7.46 21.77
C THR A 32 -5.78 -7.09 21.87
N GLY A 33 -5.22 -6.53 20.80
CA GLY A 33 -3.88 -5.98 20.80
C GLY A 33 -3.81 -4.70 21.66
N PRO A 34 -2.69 -4.44 22.35
CA PRO A 34 -2.52 -3.15 23.01
C PRO A 34 -2.55 -2.03 21.96
N GLU A 35 -3.39 -1.02 22.17
CA GLU A 35 -3.41 0.18 21.34
C GLU A 35 -2.01 0.79 21.30
N MET A 36 -1.45 0.88 20.09
CA MET A 36 -0.13 1.47 19.87
C MET A 36 -0.24 2.98 20.03
N SER A 37 0.60 3.55 20.90
CA SER A 37 0.57 4.98 21.17
C SER A 37 1.00 5.78 19.93
N PRO A 38 0.53 7.05 19.79
CA PRO A 38 0.93 7.92 18.67
C PRO A 38 2.45 8.09 18.52
N GLU A 39 3.20 7.97 19.62
CA GLU A 39 4.66 8.06 19.64
C GLU A 39 5.34 6.81 19.06
N GLU A 40 4.77 5.62 19.30
CA GLU A 40 5.25 4.37 18.70
C GLU A 40 4.97 4.32 17.19
N MET A 41 3.82 4.86 16.76
CA MET A 41 3.47 5.02 15.35
C MET A 41 4.44 5.97 14.62
N ALA A 42 4.80 7.10 15.24
CA ALA A 42 5.74 8.07 14.66
C ALA A 42 7.17 7.51 14.55
N ALA A 43 7.61 6.73 15.55
CA ALA A 43 8.91 6.07 15.53
C ALA A 43 9.02 4.98 14.44
N LEU A 44 7.92 4.28 14.15
CA LEU A 44 7.86 3.28 13.08
C LEU A 44 7.94 3.92 11.68
N LEU A 45 7.40 5.12 11.52
CA LEU A 45 7.35 5.87 10.27
C LEU A 45 8.61 6.73 10.00
N GLY A 46 9.55 6.78 10.95
CA GLY A 46 10.83 7.47 10.76
C GLY A 46 10.73 9.00 10.70
N GLU A 47 9.66 9.58 11.23
CA GLU A 47 9.47 11.04 11.27
C GLU A 47 10.06 11.62 12.57
N GLU A 48 11.03 12.53 12.47
CA GLU A 48 11.47 13.31 13.64
C GLU A 48 10.37 14.28 14.09
N PRO A 49 10.15 14.46 15.40
CA PRO A 49 9.06 15.30 15.91
C PRO A 49 9.29 16.78 15.57
N PRO A 50 8.22 17.55 15.29
CA PRO A 50 8.34 18.93 14.85
C PRO A 50 8.90 19.85 15.95
N ALA A 51 9.79 20.76 15.54
CA ALA A 51 10.34 21.79 16.42
C ALA A 51 9.27 22.76 16.93
N PRO A 52 9.39 23.29 18.17
CA PRO A 52 8.36 24.15 18.76
C PRO A 52 8.27 25.52 18.09
N ALA A 53 7.04 26.02 17.96
CA ALA A 53 6.72 27.29 17.32
C ALA A 53 7.31 28.52 18.06
N PRO A 54 7.72 29.58 17.34
CA PRO A 54 8.18 30.82 17.97
C PRO A 54 7.00 31.63 18.55
N THR A 55 7.22 32.15 19.75
CA THR A 55 6.27 32.97 20.51
C THR A 55 6.13 34.39 19.95
N SER A 56 4.91 34.90 20.08
CA SER A 56 4.41 36.20 19.63
C SER A 56 5.14 37.41 20.21
N ASP A 57 5.31 38.45 19.40
CA ASP A 57 5.19 39.84 19.84
C ASP A 57 4.60 40.72 18.72
N LYS A 58 3.58 41.51 19.08
CA LYS A 58 3.00 42.62 18.29
C LYS A 58 3.41 43.92 19.01
N PRO A 59 3.64 45.05 18.32
CA PRO A 59 2.47 45.93 18.13
C PRO A 59 2.45 46.84 16.88
N SER A 60 1.20 47.26 16.61
CA SER A 60 0.74 48.58 16.14
C SER A 60 0.80 48.94 14.64
N ALA A 61 -0.37 49.35 14.16
CA ALA A 61 -0.68 49.80 12.82
C ALA A 61 -0.72 51.35 12.73
N LYS A 62 -0.30 51.91 11.59
CA LYS A 62 -0.93 53.08 10.96
C LYS A 62 -0.54 53.26 9.48
N GLN A 63 -1.54 53.11 8.61
CA GLN A 63 -1.90 53.93 7.43
C GLN A 63 -0.84 54.29 6.36
N THR A 64 -0.97 53.78 5.12
CA THR A 64 -1.63 54.42 3.94
C THR A 64 -1.23 53.80 2.58
N ALA A 65 -2.24 53.65 1.70
CA ALA A 65 -2.34 53.59 0.23
C ALA A 65 -1.18 53.19 -0.74
N ALA A 66 -1.55 52.25 -1.64
CA ALA A 66 -1.36 52.19 -3.11
C ALA A 66 -0.06 51.67 -3.78
N ALA A 67 -0.28 50.68 -4.67
CA ALA A 67 0.41 50.30 -5.91
C ALA A 67 1.87 49.78 -5.90
N GLY A 68 2.10 48.64 -6.56
CA GLY A 68 3.40 48.26 -7.14
C GLY A 68 3.97 46.89 -6.72
N THR A 69 4.22 46.04 -7.71
CA THR A 69 4.99 44.78 -7.68
C THR A 69 6.44 44.95 -7.21
N ASP A 70 6.92 44.10 -6.29
CA ASP A 70 8.28 43.50 -6.28
C ASP A 70 8.39 42.49 -5.11
N VAL A 71 8.37 41.19 -5.39
CA VAL A 71 8.75 40.17 -4.39
C VAL A 71 10.27 40.10 -4.46
N GLY A 72 10.92 40.86 -3.57
CA GLY A 72 12.37 40.98 -3.54
C GLY A 72 13.08 39.62 -3.53
N GLN A 73 13.85 39.36 -4.58
CA GLN A 73 14.78 38.23 -4.59
C GLN A 73 15.77 38.38 -3.42
N PRO A 74 16.07 37.30 -2.69
CA PRO A 74 17.07 37.35 -1.63
C PRO A 74 18.39 37.84 -2.20
N SER A 75 19.03 38.78 -1.51
CA SER A 75 20.28 39.37 -1.94
C SER A 75 21.35 38.27 -2.08
N LYS A 76 22.33 38.46 -2.97
CA LYS A 76 23.47 37.53 -3.11
C LYS A 76 24.21 37.26 -1.78
N ARG A 77 24.08 38.17 -0.81
CA ARG A 77 24.65 38.02 0.53
C ARG A 77 23.85 37.04 1.40
N GLU A 78 22.52 37.06 1.30
CA GLU A 78 21.62 36.14 2.00
C GLU A 78 21.70 34.73 1.43
N LEU A 79 21.75 34.58 0.10
CA LEU A 79 21.96 33.26 -0.53
C LEU A 79 23.29 32.63 -0.13
N ARG A 80 24.38 33.41 -0.12
CA ARG A 80 25.69 32.93 0.34
C ARG A 80 25.73 32.61 1.83
N ALA A 81 24.92 33.28 2.65
CA ALA A 81 24.80 32.96 4.06
C ALA A 81 24.03 31.65 4.28
N ALA A 82 22.96 31.43 3.52
CA ALA A 82 22.17 30.19 3.53
C ALA A 82 22.99 28.98 3.04
N GLU A 83 23.75 29.11 1.95
CA GLU A 83 24.64 28.04 1.46
C GLU A 83 25.72 27.67 2.47
N ARG A 84 26.28 28.66 3.18
CA ARG A 84 27.26 28.42 4.25
C ARG A 84 26.65 27.73 5.45
N ALA A 85 25.40 28.07 5.81
CA ALA A 85 24.69 27.42 6.89
C ALA A 85 24.35 25.96 6.54
N LEU A 86 23.91 25.70 5.31
CA LEU A 86 23.62 24.35 4.82
C LEU A 86 24.87 23.47 4.84
N LYS A 87 25.98 23.96 4.28
CA LYS A 87 27.24 23.22 4.25
C LYS A 87 27.78 22.93 5.66
N LYS A 88 27.61 23.86 6.59
CA LYS A 88 27.98 23.66 8.00
C LYS A 88 27.11 22.58 8.66
N ALA A 89 25.82 22.55 8.36
CA ALA A 89 24.91 21.53 8.88
C ALA A 89 25.25 20.13 8.31
N GLU A 90 25.56 20.03 7.02
CA GLU A 90 26.02 18.78 6.38
C GLU A 90 27.32 18.26 7.00
N ASP A 91 28.30 19.15 7.23
CA ASP A 91 29.57 18.78 7.87
C ASP A 91 29.38 18.32 9.33
N GLU A 92 28.46 18.96 10.08
CA GLU A 92 28.12 18.55 11.44
C GLU A 92 27.38 17.20 11.48
N ALA A 93 26.46 16.96 10.54
CA ALA A 93 25.75 15.68 10.39
C ALA A 93 26.72 14.54 10.01
N ALA A 94 27.65 14.78 9.08
CA ALA A 94 28.67 13.82 8.71
C ALA A 94 29.61 13.48 9.88
N LYS A 95 29.94 14.48 10.72
CA LYS A 95 30.75 14.28 11.93
C LYS A 95 29.99 13.46 12.98
N ALA A 96 28.70 13.72 13.17
CA ALA A 96 27.84 12.97 14.08
C ALA A 96 27.67 11.50 13.63
N SER A 97 27.48 11.25 12.33
CA SER A 97 27.42 9.91 11.76
C SER A 97 28.71 9.12 12.01
N ARG A 98 29.87 9.73 11.76
CA ARG A 98 31.18 9.10 12.05
C ARG A 98 31.39 8.82 13.54
N ALA A 99 30.87 9.67 14.43
CA ALA A 99 30.95 9.46 15.87
C ALA A 99 30.08 8.28 16.32
N ARG A 100 28.85 8.16 15.79
CA ARG A 100 27.94 7.02 16.05
C ARG A 100 28.54 5.70 15.57
N ALA A 101 29.07 5.67 14.34
CA ALA A 101 29.73 4.48 13.80
C ALA A 101 30.95 4.04 14.64
N LYS A 102 31.68 5.00 15.25
CA LYS A 102 32.79 4.69 16.16
C LYS A 102 32.29 4.10 17.48
N GLN A 103 31.21 4.66 18.06
CA GLN A 103 30.60 4.15 19.29
C GLN A 103 30.03 2.73 19.11
N GLU A 104 29.37 2.45 17.99
CA GLU A 104 28.87 1.10 17.68
C GLU A 104 29.99 0.07 17.54
N LYS A 105 31.12 0.47 16.93
CA LYS A 105 32.29 -0.40 16.78
C LYS A 105 33.00 -0.67 18.11
N GLU A 106 33.00 0.30 19.02
CA GLU A 106 33.50 0.12 20.40
C GLU A 106 32.55 -0.76 21.23
N ALA A 107 31.24 -0.53 21.16
CA ALA A 107 30.23 -1.38 21.82
C ALA A 107 30.26 -2.83 21.33
N ALA A 108 30.48 -3.06 20.03
CA ALA A 108 30.67 -4.39 19.46
C ALA A 108 31.94 -5.09 19.98
N LYS A 109 33.04 -4.33 20.17
CA LYS A 109 34.27 -4.85 20.78
C LYS A 109 34.08 -5.17 22.25
N ASP A 110 33.35 -4.35 23.00
CA ASP A 110 33.08 -4.60 24.42
C ASP A 110 32.17 -5.80 24.63
N LYS A 111 31.14 -5.98 23.79
CA LYS A 111 30.33 -7.21 23.76
C LYS A 111 31.17 -8.44 23.43
N ALA A 112 32.10 -8.34 22.47
CA ALA A 112 33.02 -9.44 22.15
C ALA A 112 34.01 -9.74 23.31
N LYS A 113 34.43 -8.71 24.05
CA LYS A 113 35.33 -8.84 25.20
C LYS A 113 34.61 -9.39 26.44
N GLN A 114 33.35 -9.01 26.67
CA GLN A 114 32.49 -9.61 27.70
C GLN A 114 32.17 -11.07 27.39
N LYS A 115 31.91 -11.41 26.12
CA LYS A 115 31.71 -12.80 25.68
C LYS A 115 32.97 -13.66 25.83
N LYS A 116 34.16 -13.06 25.71
CA LYS A 116 35.45 -13.72 26.02
C LYS A 116 35.72 -13.82 27.53
N LYS A 117 35.36 -12.81 28.32
CA LYS A 117 35.57 -12.79 29.79
C LYS A 117 34.60 -13.73 30.52
N ALA A 118 33.39 -13.92 30.00
CA ALA A 118 32.47 -14.97 30.46
C ALA A 118 32.98 -16.40 30.14
N ALA A 119 33.96 -16.53 29.25
CA ALA A 119 34.64 -17.78 28.94
C ALA A 119 36.01 -17.93 29.65
N SER A 120 36.41 -16.95 30.48
CA SER A 120 37.69 -16.96 31.20
C SER A 120 37.57 -16.17 32.51
N GLY A 121 37.22 -16.84 33.59
CA GLY A 121 37.18 -16.26 34.94
C GLY A 121 37.23 -17.36 35.99
N ASP A 122 38.43 -17.85 36.25
CA ASP A 122 38.82 -18.57 37.46
C ASP A 122 38.96 -17.57 38.62
N ASP A 123 38.66 -17.96 39.87
CA ASP A 123 39.42 -17.48 41.03
C ASP A 123 39.29 -18.39 42.27
N GLU A 124 40.40 -18.45 43.01
CA GLU A 124 40.91 -19.50 43.92
C GLU A 124 40.26 -19.61 45.33
N ALA A 125 40.13 -20.87 45.77
CA ALA A 125 40.57 -21.49 47.03
C ALA A 125 40.16 -20.95 48.42
N ALA A 126 39.41 -21.80 49.15
CA ALA A 126 39.65 -22.10 50.57
C ALA A 126 39.29 -23.57 50.85
N GLU A 127 40.16 -24.27 51.58
CA GLU A 127 40.29 -25.72 51.74
C GLU A 127 39.08 -26.42 52.39
N SER A 128 38.62 -27.53 51.81
CA SER A 128 38.40 -28.86 52.45
C SER A 128 37.56 -29.76 51.53
N GLU A 129 37.94 -31.03 51.45
CA GLU A 129 37.42 -32.14 50.63
C GLU A 129 36.02 -31.97 50.02
N GLU A 130 35.92 -31.83 48.68
CA GLU A 130 34.67 -32.15 47.98
C GLU A 130 34.93 -32.64 46.55
N ALA A 131 34.19 -33.70 46.19
CA ALA A 131 34.44 -34.60 45.07
C ALA A 131 34.40 -33.92 43.69
N ALA A 132 35.16 -34.48 42.74
CA ALA A 132 35.26 -34.01 41.36
C ALA A 132 33.87 -33.82 40.69
N PRO A 133 33.63 -32.70 39.99
CA PRO A 133 32.36 -32.48 39.30
C PRO A 133 32.22 -33.46 38.13
N GLU A 134 31.10 -34.20 38.14
CA GLU A 134 30.73 -35.12 37.08
C GLU A 134 30.68 -34.38 35.74
N ALA A 135 31.30 -34.98 34.72
CA ALA A 135 31.23 -34.50 33.36
C ALA A 135 29.76 -34.39 32.95
N ILE A 136 29.33 -33.21 32.47
CA ILE A 136 28.05 -33.10 31.77
C ILE A 136 28.18 -33.99 30.54
N GLU A 137 27.61 -35.20 30.62
CA GLU A 137 27.45 -36.05 29.44
C GLU A 137 26.70 -35.22 28.40
N GLU A 138 27.37 -34.87 27.29
CA GLU A 138 26.67 -34.48 26.07
C GLU A 138 25.84 -35.69 25.64
N GLY A 139 24.61 -35.76 26.15
CA GLY A 139 23.68 -36.87 25.87
C GLY A 139 23.63 -37.13 24.36
N PRO A 140 23.52 -38.40 23.94
CA PRO A 140 23.82 -38.81 22.57
C PRO A 140 23.10 -37.91 21.57
N ARG A 141 23.87 -37.13 20.79
CA ARG A 141 23.35 -36.36 19.66
C ARG A 141 22.85 -37.35 18.63
N SER A 142 21.58 -37.72 18.77
CA SER A 142 20.88 -38.62 17.86
C SER A 142 20.99 -38.05 16.44
N LYS A 143 21.61 -38.81 15.53
CA LYS A 143 21.72 -38.48 14.11
C LYS A 143 20.35 -38.21 13.46
N TRP A 144 19.29 -38.71 14.09
CA TRP A 144 17.91 -38.51 13.69
C TRP A 144 17.35 -37.13 14.04
N ARG A 145 17.92 -36.40 15.02
CA ARG A 145 17.44 -35.04 15.37
C ARG A 145 17.62 -34.07 14.21
N GLY A 146 18.78 -34.11 13.53
CA GLY A 146 19.02 -33.28 12.34
C GLY A 146 18.08 -33.62 11.19
N LEU A 147 17.85 -34.91 10.92
CA LEU A 147 16.91 -35.39 9.91
C LEU A 147 15.46 -35.00 10.24
N ALA A 148 15.05 -35.13 11.51
CA ALA A 148 13.72 -34.75 11.96
C ALA A 148 13.49 -33.24 11.84
N THR A 149 14.46 -32.41 12.25
CA THR A 149 14.38 -30.95 12.07
C THR A 149 14.30 -30.58 10.59
N ALA A 150 15.13 -31.18 9.73
CA ALA A 150 15.09 -30.94 8.30
C ALA A 150 13.74 -31.36 7.69
N ALA A 151 13.18 -32.49 8.11
CA ALA A 151 11.87 -32.96 7.66
C ALA A 151 10.73 -32.03 8.13
N ILE A 152 10.78 -31.52 9.35
CA ILE A 152 9.80 -30.55 9.87
C ILE A 152 9.90 -29.24 9.10
N LEU A 153 11.11 -28.72 8.86
CA LEU A 153 11.30 -27.51 8.08
C LEU A 153 10.83 -27.70 6.63
N LEU A 154 11.13 -28.84 6.01
CA LEU A 154 10.66 -29.15 4.67
C LEU A 154 9.13 -29.26 4.63
N ALA A 155 8.51 -29.93 5.60
CA ALA A 155 7.06 -30.02 5.71
C ALA A 155 6.42 -28.64 5.92
N ALA A 156 7.03 -27.79 6.75
CA ALA A 156 6.58 -26.41 6.95
C ALA A 156 6.71 -25.57 5.67
N CYS A 157 7.79 -25.74 4.89
CA CYS A 157 7.96 -25.07 3.60
C CYS A 157 6.94 -25.57 2.56
N ILE A 158 6.68 -26.87 2.49
CA ILE A 158 5.68 -27.45 1.57
C ILE A 158 4.28 -26.95 1.96
N PHE A 159 3.97 -26.93 3.26
CA PHE A 159 2.71 -26.40 3.78
C PHE A 159 2.54 -24.90 3.50
N ALA A 160 3.58 -24.09 3.74
CA ALA A 160 3.53 -22.66 3.43
C ALA A 160 3.39 -22.41 1.91
N SER A 161 4.09 -23.19 1.08
CA SER A 161 4.01 -23.09 -0.39
C SER A 161 2.65 -23.54 -0.93
N SER A 162 2.01 -24.55 -0.35
CA SER A 162 0.68 -25.00 -0.79
C SER A 162 -0.42 -24.00 -0.45
N ARG A 163 -0.20 -23.15 0.57
CA ARG A 163 -1.12 -22.09 0.99
C ARG A 163 -0.92 -20.76 0.24
N THR A 164 0.17 -20.61 -0.50
CA THR A 164 0.54 -19.39 -1.24
C THR A 164 0.63 -19.60 -2.75
N GLY A 165 0.12 -20.73 -3.25
CA GLY A 165 0.15 -21.07 -4.66
C GLY A 165 -0.69 -20.10 -5.51
N GLN A 166 -0.07 -19.48 -6.51
CA GLN A 166 -0.79 -18.67 -7.49
C GLN A 166 -1.72 -19.54 -8.34
N PRO A 167 -2.89 -19.03 -8.78
CA PRO A 167 -3.71 -19.74 -9.74
C PRO A 167 -2.90 -20.00 -11.02
N ARG A 168 -3.15 -21.15 -11.65
CA ARG A 168 -2.50 -21.47 -12.92
C ARG A 168 -2.94 -20.47 -13.99
N PRO A 169 -2.03 -20.01 -14.87
CA PRO A 169 -2.42 -19.16 -15.99
C PRO A 169 -3.50 -19.81 -16.84
N VAL A 170 -4.54 -19.05 -17.15
CA VAL A 170 -5.67 -19.50 -17.97
C VAL A 170 -5.37 -19.12 -19.44
N PRO A 171 -5.42 -20.07 -20.38
CA PRO A 171 -4.98 -19.86 -21.76
C PRO A 171 -5.95 -18.96 -22.54
N ALA A 172 -5.49 -18.45 -23.69
CA ALA A 172 -6.25 -17.47 -24.48
C ALA A 172 -7.51 -18.05 -25.15
N ASN A 173 -7.59 -19.37 -25.28
CA ASN A 173 -8.74 -20.11 -25.82
C ASN A 173 -9.72 -20.58 -24.73
N ALA A 174 -9.59 -20.08 -23.49
CA ALA A 174 -10.57 -20.29 -22.43
C ALA A 174 -11.97 -19.79 -22.84
N GLY A 175 -13.01 -20.30 -22.16
CA GLY A 175 -14.40 -19.99 -22.48
C GLY A 175 -14.69 -18.49 -22.44
N GLU A 176 -15.78 -18.07 -23.09
CA GLU A 176 -16.15 -16.65 -23.17
C GLU A 176 -16.49 -16.08 -21.80
N ALA A 177 -17.21 -16.82 -20.95
CA ALA A 177 -17.53 -16.42 -19.58
C ALA A 177 -16.35 -16.57 -18.59
N GLU A 178 -15.19 -17.09 -19.04
CA GLU A 178 -14.04 -17.36 -18.17
C GLU A 178 -12.99 -16.26 -18.28
N PHE A 179 -12.43 -15.82 -17.14
CA PHE A 179 -11.29 -14.92 -17.12
C PHE A 179 -10.04 -15.61 -17.70
N SER A 180 -9.39 -15.00 -18.68
CA SER A 180 -8.13 -15.50 -19.26
C SER A 180 -6.95 -14.59 -18.98
N SER A 181 -6.01 -15.04 -18.15
CA SER A 181 -4.77 -14.29 -17.90
C SER A 181 -3.91 -14.13 -19.16
N ALA A 182 -3.98 -15.06 -20.12
CA ALA A 182 -3.29 -14.92 -21.40
C ALA A 182 -3.89 -13.80 -22.28
N ARG A 183 -5.23 -13.62 -22.30
CA ARG A 183 -5.86 -12.48 -23.00
C ARG A 183 -5.53 -11.15 -22.32
N ALA A 184 -5.57 -11.11 -20.99
CA ALA A 184 -5.17 -9.95 -20.20
C ALA A 184 -3.71 -9.56 -20.48
N MET A 185 -2.79 -10.53 -20.50
CA MET A 185 -1.37 -10.30 -20.79
C MET A 185 -1.14 -9.71 -22.19
N GLY A 186 -1.89 -10.13 -23.20
CA GLY A 186 -1.83 -9.52 -24.53
C GLY A 186 -2.19 -8.03 -24.51
N THR A 187 -3.19 -7.65 -23.71
CA THR A 187 -3.56 -6.24 -23.51
C THR A 187 -2.48 -5.48 -22.73
N LEU A 188 -1.83 -6.15 -21.77
CA LEU A 188 -0.80 -5.54 -20.93
C LEU A 188 0.43 -5.13 -21.74
N VAL A 189 0.84 -5.97 -22.68
CA VAL A 189 1.94 -5.68 -23.61
C VAL A 189 1.68 -4.40 -24.42
N GLU A 190 0.42 -4.09 -24.72
CA GLU A 190 0.03 -2.86 -25.44
C GLU A 190 0.06 -1.61 -24.57
N ILE A 191 -0.27 -1.74 -23.28
CA ILE A 191 -0.23 -0.64 -22.31
C ILE A 191 1.23 -0.35 -21.94
N ALA A 192 1.98 -1.39 -21.57
CA ALA A 192 3.34 -1.29 -21.04
C ALA A 192 4.45 -1.19 -22.10
N ARG A 193 4.15 -0.63 -23.28
CA ARG A 193 5.11 -0.46 -24.39
C ARG A 193 6.19 0.57 -24.07
N ALA A 194 5.82 1.61 -23.31
CA ALA A 194 6.69 2.69 -22.91
C ALA A 194 6.18 3.30 -21.59
N PRO A 195 7.04 4.02 -20.83
CA PRO A 195 6.59 4.81 -19.71
C PRO A 195 5.54 5.83 -20.13
N HIS A 196 4.48 5.90 -19.35
CA HIS A 196 3.31 6.73 -19.61
C HIS A 196 2.93 7.56 -18.36
N PRO A 197 3.85 8.41 -17.85
CA PRO A 197 3.52 9.31 -16.77
C PRO A 197 2.43 10.31 -17.18
N THR A 198 1.66 10.73 -16.18
CA THR A 198 0.60 11.73 -16.32
C THR A 198 1.05 12.91 -17.20
N GLY A 199 0.23 13.24 -18.21
CA GLY A 199 0.48 14.34 -19.13
C GLY A 199 1.42 14.03 -20.31
N SER A 200 2.07 12.86 -20.35
CA SER A 200 2.90 12.46 -21.50
C SER A 200 2.06 12.09 -22.74
N PRO A 201 2.66 12.11 -23.95
CA PRO A 201 1.99 11.61 -25.15
C PRO A 201 1.60 10.13 -25.06
N GLU A 202 2.44 9.30 -24.44
CA GLU A 202 2.16 7.88 -24.26
C GLU A 202 0.98 7.65 -23.31
N HIS A 203 0.89 8.43 -22.23
CA HIS A 203 -0.27 8.42 -21.34
C HIS A 203 -1.58 8.77 -22.07
N ALA A 204 -1.54 9.73 -23.01
CA ALA A 204 -2.70 10.02 -23.85
C ALA A 204 -3.06 8.87 -24.80
N ARG A 205 -2.06 8.16 -25.34
CA ARG A 205 -2.27 6.95 -26.16
C ARG A 205 -2.89 5.82 -25.32
N VAL A 206 -2.39 5.56 -24.12
CA VAL A 206 -2.94 4.54 -23.22
C VAL A 206 -4.40 4.86 -22.90
N ARG A 207 -4.73 6.11 -22.54
CA ARG A 207 -6.13 6.51 -22.31
C ARG A 207 -7.03 6.24 -23.52
N ALA A 208 -6.60 6.62 -24.72
CA ALA A 208 -7.35 6.36 -25.95
C ALA A 208 -7.55 4.86 -26.17
N TYR A 209 -6.51 4.06 -25.94
CA TYR A 209 -6.58 2.61 -26.02
C TYR A 209 -7.59 2.03 -25.02
N LEU A 210 -7.64 2.50 -23.77
CA LEU A 210 -8.63 2.06 -22.79
C LEU A 210 -10.07 2.39 -23.21
N ILE A 211 -10.30 3.58 -23.76
CA ILE A 211 -11.59 3.98 -24.31
C ILE A 211 -12.01 3.04 -25.44
N ASP A 212 -11.09 2.73 -26.37
CA ASP A 212 -11.36 1.80 -27.47
C ASP A 212 -11.69 0.40 -26.95
N ARG A 213 -10.96 -0.09 -25.94
CA ARG A 213 -11.20 -1.40 -25.32
C ARG A 213 -12.57 -1.47 -24.63
N LEU A 214 -12.94 -0.45 -23.85
CA LEU A 214 -14.25 -0.38 -23.21
C LEU A 214 -15.38 -0.27 -24.24
N THR A 215 -15.19 0.54 -25.29
CA THR A 215 -16.16 0.68 -26.38
C THR A 215 -16.34 -0.62 -27.16
N ALA A 216 -15.26 -1.36 -27.42
CA ALA A 216 -15.30 -2.66 -28.08
C ALA A 216 -16.03 -3.74 -27.24
N LEU A 217 -16.09 -3.55 -25.91
CA LEU A 217 -16.92 -4.36 -25.02
C LEU A 217 -18.40 -3.94 -25.02
N GLY A 218 -18.78 -2.92 -25.79
CA GLY A 218 -20.14 -2.39 -25.85
C GLY A 218 -20.49 -1.43 -24.71
N LEU A 219 -19.49 -0.93 -23.98
CA LEU A 219 -19.68 0.07 -22.93
C LEU A 219 -19.61 1.50 -23.51
N ALA A 220 -20.16 2.46 -22.76
CA ALA A 220 -20.08 3.87 -23.07
C ALA A 220 -19.13 4.57 -22.08
N PRO A 221 -17.81 4.57 -22.32
CA PRO A 221 -16.86 5.23 -21.44
C PRO A 221 -16.96 6.77 -21.56
N GLU A 222 -16.87 7.44 -20.42
CA GLU A 222 -16.80 8.88 -20.27
C GLU A 222 -15.43 9.30 -19.75
N ILE A 223 -14.97 10.51 -20.14
CA ILE A 223 -13.75 11.09 -19.59
C ILE A 223 -14.13 12.17 -18.58
N GLN A 224 -13.84 11.93 -17.30
CA GLN A 224 -13.89 12.98 -16.29
C GLN A 224 -12.60 13.81 -16.37
N THR A 225 -12.70 15.07 -16.83
CA THR A 225 -11.56 15.99 -16.89
C THR A 225 -11.70 17.09 -15.84
N THR A 226 -10.72 17.22 -14.95
CA THR A 226 -10.66 18.30 -13.96
C THR A 226 -9.22 18.62 -13.57
N THR A 227 -9.00 19.72 -12.86
CA THR A 227 -7.68 20.01 -12.27
C THR A 227 -7.73 19.67 -10.80
N SER A 228 -6.98 18.64 -10.41
CA SER A 228 -6.88 18.20 -9.03
C SER A 228 -5.58 18.72 -8.42
N VAL A 229 -5.68 19.21 -7.19
CA VAL A 229 -4.56 19.80 -6.45
C VAL A 229 -4.51 19.19 -5.05
N ILE A 230 -3.33 18.74 -4.65
CA ILE A 230 -3.04 18.35 -3.28
C ILE A 230 -1.91 19.22 -2.74
N GLN A 231 -2.15 19.80 -1.57
CA GLN A 231 -1.14 20.56 -0.83
C GLN A 231 -0.88 19.86 0.51
N ARG A 232 0.38 19.48 0.75
CA ARG A 232 0.86 18.92 2.01
C ARG A 232 1.97 19.82 2.55
N GLY A 233 1.63 20.72 3.45
CA GLY A 233 2.57 21.75 3.94
C GLY A 233 2.99 22.71 2.82
N SER A 234 4.30 22.80 2.54
CA SER A 234 4.88 23.59 1.45
C SER A 234 4.90 22.86 0.10
N TYR A 235 4.58 21.56 0.08
CA TYR A 235 4.56 20.76 -1.12
C TYR A 235 3.20 20.84 -1.81
N VAL A 236 3.20 21.10 -3.11
CA VAL A 236 2.00 21.14 -3.96
C VAL A 236 2.19 20.22 -5.15
N GLN A 237 1.27 19.30 -5.34
CA GLN A 237 1.11 18.53 -6.57
C GLN A 237 -0.20 18.92 -7.23
N SER A 238 -0.18 19.07 -8.54
CA SER A 238 -1.37 19.35 -9.32
C SER A 238 -1.25 18.77 -10.71
N ALA A 239 -2.35 18.25 -11.23
CA ALA A 239 -2.45 17.79 -12.62
C ALA A 239 -3.85 18.03 -13.16
N THR A 240 -3.94 18.24 -14.47
CA THR A 240 -5.22 18.09 -15.18
C THR A 240 -5.43 16.60 -15.41
N VAL A 241 -6.24 16.01 -14.54
CA VAL A 241 -6.58 14.59 -14.57
C VAL A 241 -7.67 14.31 -15.60
N ARG A 242 -7.59 13.14 -16.22
CA ARG A 242 -8.53 12.62 -17.22
C ARG A 242 -8.85 11.17 -16.87
N ASN A 243 -9.70 10.96 -15.86
CA ASN A 243 -10.15 9.61 -15.51
C ASN A 243 -11.00 9.05 -16.65
N VAL A 244 -10.91 7.74 -16.89
CA VAL A 244 -11.84 7.02 -17.77
C VAL A 244 -12.84 6.30 -16.90
N VAL A 245 -14.12 6.56 -17.10
CA VAL A 245 -15.19 6.02 -16.26
C VAL A 245 -16.21 5.33 -17.15
N ALA A 246 -16.72 4.16 -16.75
CA ALA A 246 -17.82 3.50 -17.42
C ALA A 246 -18.78 2.91 -16.39
N ARG A 247 -20.06 2.75 -16.74
CA ARG A 247 -21.07 2.14 -15.88
C ARG A 247 -21.78 1.02 -16.62
N ILE A 248 -21.94 -0.11 -15.95
CA ILE A 248 -22.80 -1.22 -16.36
C ILE A 248 -24.00 -1.21 -15.42
N ALA A 249 -25.20 -1.18 -16.00
CA ALA A 249 -26.43 -1.23 -15.23
C ALA A 249 -26.68 -2.66 -14.74
N GLY A 250 -27.01 -2.79 -13.46
CA GLY A 250 -27.50 -4.02 -12.87
C GLY A 250 -28.98 -4.26 -13.17
N ALA A 251 -29.42 -5.51 -13.09
CA ALA A 251 -30.80 -5.92 -13.31
C ALA A 251 -31.74 -5.44 -12.19
N ALA A 252 -31.24 -5.25 -10.96
CA ALA A 252 -32.01 -4.88 -9.78
C ALA A 252 -31.16 -4.07 -8.78
N SER A 253 -30.51 -3.02 -9.30
CA SER A 253 -29.49 -2.27 -8.57
C SER A 253 -30.00 -1.59 -7.30
N THR A 254 -29.32 -1.84 -6.18
CA THR A 254 -29.51 -1.14 -4.90
C THR A 254 -28.37 -0.15 -4.61
N GLY A 255 -27.48 0.06 -5.58
CA GLY A 255 -26.25 0.82 -5.47
C GLY A 255 -25.18 0.27 -6.40
N ALA A 256 -24.04 0.94 -6.47
CA ALA A 256 -22.95 0.56 -7.36
C ALA A 256 -21.77 -0.06 -6.60
N VAL A 257 -21.17 -1.09 -7.20
CA VAL A 257 -19.80 -1.52 -6.89
C VAL A 257 -18.86 -0.71 -7.78
N LEU A 258 -17.89 -0.03 -7.18
CA LEU A 258 -16.79 0.61 -7.89
C LEU A 258 -15.63 -0.37 -7.98
N VAL A 259 -15.10 -0.59 -9.17
CA VAL A 259 -13.83 -1.29 -9.37
C VAL A 259 -12.86 -0.32 -10.04
N THR A 260 -11.68 -0.17 -9.46
CA THR A 260 -10.73 0.86 -9.86
C THR A 260 -9.30 0.35 -9.95
N ALA A 261 -8.53 0.96 -10.85
CA ALA A 261 -7.09 0.79 -11.07
C ALA A 261 -6.56 2.11 -11.64
N HIS A 262 -5.27 2.42 -11.51
CA HIS A 262 -4.70 3.59 -12.15
C HIS A 262 -3.98 3.23 -13.46
N TYR A 263 -4.03 4.14 -14.45
CA TYR A 263 -3.47 3.87 -15.79
C TYR A 263 -2.26 4.73 -16.12
N ASP A 264 -1.84 5.63 -15.22
CA ASP A 264 -0.56 6.33 -15.32
C ASP A 264 0.58 5.47 -14.76
N SER A 265 1.80 5.70 -15.26
CA SER A 265 3.00 5.07 -14.72
C SER A 265 3.93 6.10 -14.10
N ARG A 266 4.92 5.66 -13.35
CA ARG A 266 6.10 6.49 -13.05
C ARG A 266 6.92 6.84 -14.29
N GLU A 267 7.76 7.85 -14.15
CA GLU A 267 8.50 8.52 -15.23
C GLU A 267 9.41 7.58 -16.03
N LEU A 268 9.97 6.56 -15.39
CA LEU A 268 10.89 5.59 -15.99
C LEU A 268 10.33 4.16 -16.00
N ALA A 269 9.15 3.94 -15.41
CA ALA A 269 8.55 2.62 -15.31
C ALA A 269 7.68 2.34 -16.52
N LEU A 270 7.69 1.10 -17.01
CA LEU A 270 6.78 0.69 -18.10
C LEU A 270 5.32 0.58 -17.65
N GLY A 271 5.04 0.57 -16.34
CA GLY A 271 3.70 0.45 -15.79
C GLY A 271 3.06 -0.94 -15.94
N ALA A 272 3.86 -2.01 -16.08
CA ALA A 272 3.31 -3.35 -16.32
C ALA A 272 2.69 -3.99 -15.06
N ALA A 273 3.39 -3.92 -13.93
CA ALA A 273 2.88 -4.40 -12.67
C ALA A 273 1.98 -3.32 -12.02
N ASP A 274 2.52 -2.11 -11.95
CA ASP A 274 2.00 -0.94 -11.24
C ASP A 274 1.56 0.15 -12.24
N ASP A 275 0.28 0.29 -12.57
CA ASP A 275 -0.82 -0.67 -12.30
C ASP A 275 -1.49 -1.17 -13.59
N GLY A 276 -0.69 -1.37 -14.64
CA GLY A 276 -1.17 -2.03 -15.85
C GLY A 276 -1.79 -3.39 -15.57
N SER A 277 -1.33 -4.10 -14.54
CA SER A 277 -1.87 -5.41 -14.15
C SER A 277 -3.29 -5.32 -13.58
N GLY A 278 -3.60 -4.34 -12.75
CA GLY A 278 -4.96 -4.05 -12.29
C GLY A 278 -5.86 -3.63 -13.45
N VAL A 279 -5.37 -2.74 -14.32
CA VAL A 279 -6.10 -2.27 -15.50
C VAL A 279 -6.53 -3.44 -16.40
N VAL A 280 -5.62 -4.34 -16.78
CA VAL A 280 -5.97 -5.45 -17.67
C VAL A 280 -6.80 -6.54 -16.99
N SER A 281 -6.68 -6.68 -15.67
CA SER A 281 -7.52 -7.59 -14.90
C SER A 281 -8.96 -7.13 -14.92
N ILE A 282 -9.22 -5.83 -14.76
CA ILE A 282 -10.55 -5.25 -14.90
C ILE A 282 -11.06 -5.45 -16.33
N LEU A 283 -10.28 -5.12 -17.36
CA LEU A 283 -10.72 -5.26 -18.76
C LEU A 283 -11.09 -6.70 -19.14
N GLU A 284 -10.31 -7.70 -18.72
CA GLU A 284 -10.63 -9.11 -19.00
C GLU A 284 -11.80 -9.62 -18.15
N ALA A 285 -11.94 -9.15 -16.90
CA ALA A 285 -13.11 -9.45 -16.07
C ALA A 285 -14.40 -8.91 -16.71
N LEU A 286 -14.40 -7.67 -17.21
CA LEU A 286 -15.52 -7.09 -17.94
C LEU A 286 -15.86 -7.91 -19.19
N ARG A 287 -14.85 -8.36 -19.95
CA ARG A 287 -15.06 -9.22 -21.11
C ARG A 287 -15.73 -10.55 -20.73
N ALA A 288 -15.31 -11.18 -19.64
CA ALA A 288 -15.91 -12.41 -19.13
C ALA A 288 -17.36 -12.18 -18.62
N MET A 289 -17.59 -11.06 -17.94
CA MET A 289 -18.90 -10.66 -17.43
C MET A 289 -19.93 -10.43 -18.54
N GLN A 290 -19.53 -9.86 -19.69
CA GLN A 290 -20.43 -9.66 -20.84
C GLN A 290 -20.97 -10.97 -21.42
N ALA A 291 -20.30 -12.10 -21.16
CA ALA A 291 -20.74 -13.44 -21.56
C ALA A 291 -21.36 -14.25 -20.40
N SER A 292 -21.57 -13.61 -19.25
CA SER A 292 -22.10 -14.21 -18.03
C SER A 292 -23.53 -13.72 -17.74
N GLU A 293 -24.13 -14.23 -16.67
CA GLU A 293 -25.42 -13.74 -16.17
C GLU A 293 -25.36 -12.22 -15.84
N PRO A 294 -26.45 -11.47 -16.05
CA PRO A 294 -26.50 -10.04 -15.73
C PRO A 294 -26.14 -9.77 -14.26
N LEU A 295 -25.41 -8.68 -14.03
CA LEU A 295 -25.10 -8.21 -12.69
C LEU A 295 -26.38 -7.79 -11.96
N GLN A 296 -26.46 -8.04 -10.65
CA GLN A 296 -27.58 -7.56 -9.85
C GLN A 296 -27.49 -6.06 -9.59
N ASN A 297 -26.31 -5.60 -9.18
CA ASN A 297 -26.01 -4.21 -8.88
C ASN A 297 -25.24 -3.54 -10.03
N ASP A 298 -25.28 -2.21 -10.05
CA ASP A 298 -24.48 -1.47 -11.01
C ASP A 298 -22.99 -1.69 -10.74
N LEU A 299 -22.22 -1.72 -11.82
CA LEU A 299 -20.76 -1.75 -11.76
C LEU A 299 -20.22 -0.47 -12.37
N ILE A 300 -19.52 0.33 -11.56
CA ILE A 300 -18.76 1.47 -12.04
C ILE A 300 -17.31 1.02 -12.20
N VAL A 301 -16.78 1.21 -13.39
CA VAL A 301 -15.37 0.99 -13.71
C VAL A 301 -14.70 2.35 -13.76
N LEU A 302 -13.62 2.50 -13.01
CA LEU A 302 -12.84 3.73 -12.96
C LEU A 302 -11.36 3.43 -13.23
N PHE A 303 -10.82 3.99 -14.30
CA PHE A 303 -9.38 4.07 -14.49
C PHE A 303 -8.92 5.47 -14.11
N THR A 304 -8.23 5.59 -12.98
CA THR A 304 -7.78 6.88 -12.46
C THR A 304 -6.52 7.36 -13.15
N ASP A 305 -6.45 8.67 -13.37
CA ASP A 305 -5.26 9.40 -13.83
C ASP A 305 -4.50 9.97 -12.61
N ALA A 306 -3.19 10.13 -12.72
CA ALA A 306 -2.35 10.80 -11.72
C ALA A 306 -2.44 10.21 -10.31
N GLU A 307 -2.47 8.89 -10.19
CA GLU A 307 -2.28 8.19 -8.91
C GLU A 307 -0.88 8.52 -8.36
N GLU A 308 0.13 8.41 -9.24
CA GLU A 308 1.55 8.50 -8.93
C GLU A 308 2.00 9.91 -8.50
N LEU A 309 1.07 10.86 -8.62
CA LEU A 309 1.16 12.25 -8.20
C LEU A 309 0.30 12.54 -6.95
N GLY A 310 -0.07 11.52 -6.19
CA GLY A 310 -0.78 11.63 -4.92
C GLY A 310 -2.30 11.46 -5.04
N LEU A 311 -2.75 10.43 -5.75
CA LEU A 311 -4.17 10.02 -5.87
C LEU A 311 -5.06 11.10 -6.50
N LEU A 312 -4.51 11.91 -7.40
CA LEU A 312 -5.20 13.11 -7.89
C LEU A 312 -6.50 12.78 -8.64
N GLY A 313 -6.49 11.73 -9.47
CA GLY A 313 -7.67 11.25 -10.20
C GLY A 313 -8.72 10.63 -9.28
N ALA A 314 -8.33 9.78 -8.35
CA ALA A 314 -9.25 9.20 -7.37
C ALA A 314 -9.93 10.29 -6.54
N ARG A 315 -9.17 11.31 -6.08
CA ARG A 315 -9.70 12.47 -5.36
C ARG A 315 -10.68 13.28 -6.21
N ALA A 316 -10.39 13.46 -7.49
CA ALA A 316 -11.31 14.13 -8.41
C ALA A 316 -12.61 13.36 -8.57
N PHE A 317 -12.56 12.02 -8.67
CA PHE A 317 -13.76 11.20 -8.74
C PHE A 317 -14.61 11.33 -7.47
N VAL A 318 -13.99 11.12 -6.31
CA VAL A 318 -14.69 11.15 -5.01
C VAL A 318 -15.33 12.51 -4.72
N ASN A 319 -14.64 13.61 -5.05
CA ASN A 319 -15.12 14.95 -4.69
C ASN A 319 -16.11 15.54 -5.70
N GLU A 320 -16.06 15.14 -6.97
CA GLU A 320 -16.74 15.86 -8.06
C GLU A 320 -17.65 14.98 -8.91
N HIS A 321 -17.41 13.66 -9.00
CA HIS A 321 -18.18 12.81 -9.91
C HIS A 321 -19.54 12.45 -9.31
N PRO A 322 -20.67 12.72 -10.01
CA PRO A 322 -22.01 12.48 -9.46
C PRO A 322 -22.26 11.01 -9.12
N TRP A 323 -21.66 10.07 -9.86
CA TRP A 323 -21.80 8.64 -9.57
C TRP A 323 -21.14 8.19 -8.25
N MET A 324 -20.29 9.00 -7.62
CA MET A 324 -19.73 8.64 -6.31
C MET A 324 -20.84 8.45 -5.27
N ALA A 325 -21.94 9.20 -5.38
CA ALA A 325 -23.10 9.06 -4.48
C ALA A 325 -23.78 7.68 -4.54
N ASP A 326 -23.59 6.94 -5.63
CA ASP A 326 -24.17 5.62 -5.81
C ASP A 326 -23.27 4.50 -5.28
N VAL A 327 -21.98 4.78 -5.04
CA VAL A 327 -20.98 3.76 -4.68
C VAL A 327 -21.23 3.24 -3.26
N ARG A 328 -21.37 1.92 -3.13
CA ARG A 328 -21.57 1.21 -1.85
C ARG A 328 -20.37 0.36 -1.44
N LEU A 329 -19.56 -0.04 -2.41
CA LEU A 329 -18.35 -0.82 -2.22
C LEU A 329 -17.33 -0.36 -3.25
N ALA A 330 -16.08 -0.17 -2.85
CA ALA A 330 -14.97 0.08 -3.76
C ALA A 330 -13.93 -1.04 -3.65
N LEU A 331 -13.60 -1.63 -4.79
CA LEU A 331 -12.52 -2.60 -4.95
C LEU A 331 -11.41 -1.92 -5.75
N SER A 332 -10.29 -1.62 -5.10
CA SER A 332 -9.10 -1.10 -5.77
C SER A 332 -8.17 -2.27 -6.08
N LEU A 333 -7.86 -2.45 -7.35
CA LEU A 333 -6.76 -3.32 -7.74
C LEU A 333 -5.52 -2.45 -7.74
N GLU A 334 -4.50 -2.91 -7.02
CA GLU A 334 -3.26 -2.17 -6.86
C GLU A 334 -2.08 -3.13 -6.68
N MET A 335 -0.87 -2.59 -6.86
CA MET A 335 0.34 -3.37 -6.82
C MET A 335 1.28 -3.00 -5.67
N ARG A 336 1.74 -4.03 -4.94
CA ARG A 336 2.78 -3.93 -3.91
C ARG A 336 4.05 -4.74 -4.26
N GLY A 337 4.14 -5.29 -5.46
CA GLY A 337 5.23 -6.19 -5.89
C GLY A 337 5.26 -6.46 -7.40
N GLY A 338 5.98 -7.50 -7.83
CA GLY A 338 6.04 -7.90 -9.25
C GLY A 338 5.57 -9.33 -9.50
N GLY A 339 5.08 -10.01 -8.46
CA GLY A 339 4.70 -11.41 -8.47
C GLY A 339 4.37 -11.91 -7.07
N GLY A 340 3.98 -13.18 -6.97
CA GLY A 340 3.41 -13.75 -5.74
C GLY A 340 1.87 -13.75 -5.74
N PRO A 341 1.24 -14.24 -4.67
CA PRO A 341 -0.21 -14.22 -4.55
C PRO A 341 -0.76 -12.79 -4.56
N SER A 342 -1.99 -12.60 -5.05
CA SER A 342 -2.72 -11.36 -4.86
C SER A 342 -3.12 -11.26 -3.40
N ILE A 343 -2.82 -10.12 -2.76
CA ILE A 343 -3.06 -9.92 -1.33
C ILE A 343 -3.97 -8.71 -1.13
N MET A 344 -4.95 -8.85 -0.26
CA MET A 344 -5.67 -7.69 0.28
C MET A 344 -4.78 -7.05 1.35
N PHE A 345 -4.25 -5.87 1.08
CA PHE A 345 -3.29 -5.19 1.97
C PHE A 345 -3.85 -3.92 2.64
N GLU A 346 -5.01 -3.44 2.20
CA GLU A 346 -5.70 -2.30 2.81
C GLU A 346 -7.20 -2.58 2.85
N THR A 347 -7.83 -2.14 3.94
CA THR A 347 -9.29 -2.11 4.11
C THR A 347 -9.68 -0.82 4.83
N GLY A 348 -10.90 -0.33 4.62
CA GLY A 348 -11.42 0.79 5.41
C GLY A 348 -11.93 0.35 6.79
N GLN A 349 -12.39 1.32 7.57
CA GLN A 349 -13.05 1.06 8.85
C GLN A 349 -14.34 0.23 8.68
N GLU A 350 -14.66 -0.60 9.69
CA GLU A 350 -15.91 -1.37 9.79
C GLU A 350 -16.17 -2.36 8.62
N ASN A 351 -15.12 -2.84 7.96
CA ASN A 351 -15.22 -3.69 6.76
C ASN A 351 -15.11 -5.20 7.03
N GLY A 352 -15.35 -5.65 8.26
CA GLY A 352 -15.24 -7.08 8.62
C GLY A 352 -16.11 -8.00 7.74
N TRP A 353 -17.28 -7.52 7.32
CA TRP A 353 -18.15 -8.26 6.41
C TRP A 353 -17.57 -8.43 4.99
N ILE A 354 -16.80 -7.44 4.50
CA ILE A 354 -16.12 -7.52 3.19
C ILE A 354 -15.04 -8.58 3.24
N VAL A 355 -14.24 -8.60 4.32
CA VAL A 355 -13.19 -9.61 4.51
C VAL A 355 -13.79 -11.02 4.50
N ARG A 356 -14.94 -11.21 5.18
CA ARG A 356 -15.68 -12.48 5.17
C ARG A 356 -16.19 -12.83 3.78
N ALA A 357 -16.78 -11.87 3.06
CA ALA A 357 -17.25 -12.07 1.69
C ALA A 357 -16.09 -12.44 0.74
N TYR A 358 -14.94 -11.79 0.86
CA TYR A 358 -13.74 -12.08 0.06
C TYR A 358 -13.23 -13.50 0.32
N ARG A 359 -13.13 -13.93 1.59
CA ARG A 359 -12.76 -15.30 1.96
C ARG A 359 -13.75 -16.35 1.46
N ALA A 360 -15.04 -16.03 1.45
CA ALA A 360 -16.08 -16.94 0.93
C ALA A 360 -16.03 -17.05 -0.61
N ALA A 361 -15.69 -15.96 -1.30
CA ALA A 361 -15.61 -15.90 -2.75
C ALA A 361 -14.34 -16.57 -3.31
N ASP A 362 -13.22 -16.52 -2.59
CA ASP A 362 -11.95 -17.13 -2.99
C ASP A 362 -11.38 -18.04 -1.87
N PRO A 363 -11.33 -19.38 -2.06
CA PRO A 363 -10.76 -20.30 -1.08
C PRO A 363 -9.24 -20.12 -0.90
N THR A 364 -8.59 -19.36 -1.78
CA THR A 364 -7.18 -18.98 -1.73
C THR A 364 -6.95 -17.54 -1.27
N ALA A 365 -8.00 -16.84 -0.83
CA ALA A 365 -7.90 -15.48 -0.32
C ALA A 365 -6.79 -15.34 0.73
N TYR A 366 -5.92 -14.35 0.51
CA TYR A 366 -4.83 -13.98 1.41
C TYR A 366 -4.88 -12.48 1.67
N GLY A 367 -4.61 -12.07 2.90
CA GLY A 367 -4.59 -10.66 3.27
C GLY A 367 -3.68 -10.39 4.46
N ASN A 368 -3.19 -9.16 4.53
CA ASN A 368 -2.42 -8.59 5.62
C ASN A 368 -2.89 -7.14 5.81
N SER A 369 -3.98 -6.97 6.55
CA SER A 369 -4.49 -5.64 6.90
C SER A 369 -3.77 -5.08 8.13
#